data_AF-A0AAD2A3X1-F1
#
_entry.id   AF-A0AAD2A3X1-F1
#
_cell.length_a   1.000
_cell.length_b   1.000
_cell.length_c   1.000
_cell.angle_alpha   90.00
_cell.angle_beta   90.00
_cell.angle_gamma   90.00
#
_symmetry.space_group_name_H-M   'P 1'
#
loop_
_entity.id
_entity.type
_entity.pdbx_description
1 polymer ?
#
loop_
_entity_poly.entity_id
_entity_poly.type
_entity_poly.pdbx_seq_one_letter_code
_entity_poly.pdbx_strand_id
1 'polypeptide(L)'
;MQGIEKGETALLVAAKNGVVEMVEKIIKLFPEAINDMNTSKKNVVLLAVENRQPHVYRFLLEKITIKEDIFRKTARDIFSESHKGLIQSGDKWLTSTSKSWSIVAALIATVAFSTSITFPGGFKEEINKPTFANEPAFNIFTIASFLALCFSVTSVVMFLAILTSRYQEEDFRKDLPIKLLVGLTTLFVSIASTMVSFCSSHYFVLTDDLKHFAFPAYAFTCLLVTFFTMAQFPYYFDLIWSYFTKMPQPSY
;
A
#
# COMPACT_ATOMS: atom_id res chain seq x y z
N MET A 1 -1.10 43.93 12.27
CA MET A 1 0.27 44.11 11.74
C MET A 1 0.93 42.76 11.73
N GLN A 2 1.02 42.12 10.57
CA GLN A 2 1.75 40.85 10.42
C GLN A 2 3.22 41.14 10.62
N GLY A 3 3.80 40.57 11.69
CA GLY A 3 5.22 40.71 12.00
C GLY A 3 6.04 40.14 10.85
N ILE A 4 7.00 40.92 10.39
CA ILE A 4 7.99 40.49 9.39
C ILE A 4 8.72 39.29 9.99
N GLU A 5 8.55 38.11 9.39
CA GLU A 5 9.30 36.92 9.80
C GLU A 5 10.79 37.20 9.60
N LYS A 6 11.60 36.98 10.64
CA LYS A 6 13.06 37.18 10.59
C LYS A 6 13.62 36.38 9.42
N GLY A 7 14.15 37.07 8.40
CA GLY A 7 14.76 36.47 7.21
C GLY A 7 13.97 36.66 5.91
N GLU A 8 12.84 37.36 5.90
CA GLU A 8 12.17 37.74 4.65
C GLU A 8 12.82 39.00 4.05
N THR A 9 13.44 38.89 2.88
CA THR A 9 13.94 40.05 2.14
C THR A 9 12.78 40.80 1.46
N ALA A 10 12.99 42.06 1.10
CA ALA A 10 11.95 42.91 0.50
C ALA A 10 11.32 42.27 -0.76
N LEU A 11 12.10 41.50 -1.52
CA LEU A 11 11.61 40.75 -2.67
C LEU A 11 10.63 39.63 -2.26
N LEU A 12 10.96 38.85 -1.22
CA LEU A 12 10.14 37.74 -0.74
C LEU A 12 8.81 38.24 -0.18
N VAL A 13 8.83 39.36 0.56
CA VAL A 13 7.62 40.00 1.10
C VAL A 13 6.74 40.52 -0.05
N ALA A 14 7.32 41.17 -1.06
CA ALA A 14 6.56 41.67 -2.21
C ALA A 14 5.90 40.53 -2.99
N ALA A 15 6.61 39.42 -3.21
CA ALA A 15 6.08 38.26 -3.91
C ALA A 15 4.99 37.52 -3.13
N LYS A 16 5.16 37.34 -1.81
CA LYS A 16 4.17 36.77 -0.90
C LYS A 16 2.85 37.55 -0.93
N ASN A 17 2.94 38.88 -1.00
CA ASN A 17 1.79 39.79 -0.98
C ASN A 17 1.25 40.15 -2.37
N GLY A 18 1.80 39.59 -3.45
CA GLY A 18 1.28 39.83 -4.80
C GLY A 18 1.63 41.18 -5.43
N VAL A 19 2.60 41.92 -4.87
CA VAL A 19 2.93 43.29 -5.32
C VAL A 19 3.91 43.24 -6.51
N VAL A 20 3.38 42.99 -7.71
CA VAL A 20 4.16 42.73 -8.93
C VAL A 20 5.11 43.88 -9.28
N GLU A 21 4.68 45.14 -9.13
CA GLU A 21 5.47 46.32 -9.47
C GLU A 21 6.72 46.43 -8.60
N MET A 22 6.59 46.07 -7.32
CA MET A 22 7.72 46.03 -6.39
C MET A 22 8.66 44.89 -6.74
N VAL A 23 8.12 43.71 -7.07
CA VAL A 23 8.92 42.56 -7.54
C VAL A 23 9.71 42.95 -8.80
N GLU A 24 9.07 43.59 -9.78
CA GLU A 24 9.73 44.04 -11.01
C GLU A 24 10.86 45.04 -10.72
N LYS A 25 10.58 46.06 -9.90
CA LYS A 25 11.53 47.13 -9.62
C LYS A 25 12.73 46.63 -8.83
N ILE A 26 12.51 45.73 -7.86
CA ILE A 26 13.59 45.12 -7.08
C ILE A 26 14.47 44.24 -7.95
N ILE A 27 13.89 43.38 -8.82
CA ILE A 27 14.68 42.51 -9.71
C ILE A 27 15.50 43.33 -10.72
N LYS A 28 14.95 44.46 -11.22
CA LYS A 28 15.70 45.37 -12.11
C LYS A 28 16.88 46.04 -11.42
N LEU A 29 16.74 46.43 -10.16
CA LEU A 29 17.78 47.13 -9.39
C LEU A 29 18.81 46.17 -8.79
N PHE A 30 18.36 45.00 -8.34
CA PHE A 30 19.16 44.00 -7.64
C PHE A 30 18.87 42.61 -8.24
N PRO A 31 19.48 42.25 -9.37
CA PRO A 31 19.24 40.96 -10.02
C PRO A 31 19.62 39.76 -9.14
N GLU A 32 20.56 39.93 -8.21
CA GLU A 32 21.00 38.88 -7.28
C GLU A 32 19.95 38.54 -6.22
N ALA A 33 19.03 39.46 -5.90
CA ALA A 33 17.98 39.26 -4.90
C ALA A 33 17.05 38.09 -5.25
N ILE A 34 17.02 37.67 -6.51
CA ILE A 34 16.23 36.53 -6.97
C ILE A 34 16.66 35.20 -6.33
N ASN A 35 17.90 35.12 -5.86
CA ASN A 35 18.46 33.97 -5.16
C ASN A 35 18.21 34.01 -3.65
N ASP A 36 17.57 35.07 -3.14
CA ASP A 36 17.22 35.17 -1.74
C ASP A 36 16.28 34.03 -1.35
N MET A 37 16.55 33.46 -0.18
CA MET A 37 15.72 32.43 0.41
C MET A 37 15.33 32.82 1.82
N ASN A 38 14.10 32.50 2.22
CA ASN A 38 13.68 32.68 3.60
C ASN A 38 14.33 31.63 4.54
N THR A 39 14.04 31.71 5.83
CA THR A 39 14.49 30.74 6.85
C THR A 39 14.05 29.30 6.58
N SER A 40 12.98 29.11 5.82
CA SER A 40 12.52 27.79 5.34
C SER A 40 13.15 27.35 4.01
N LYS A 41 14.20 28.04 3.53
CA LYS A 41 14.87 27.80 2.24
C LYS A 41 13.95 27.90 1.01
N LYS A 42 12.90 28.71 1.08
CA LYS A 42 11.97 28.97 -0.03
C LYS A 42 12.44 30.18 -0.83
N ASN A 43 12.45 30.07 -2.16
CA ASN A 43 12.75 31.16 -3.07
C ASN A 43 11.49 32.02 -3.35
N VAL A 44 11.69 33.14 -4.04
CA VAL A 44 10.62 34.09 -4.42
C VAL A 44 9.49 33.44 -5.23
N VAL A 45 9.82 32.47 -6.10
CA VAL A 45 8.86 31.78 -6.96
C VAL A 45 7.95 30.86 -6.14
N LEU A 46 8.53 30.09 -5.21
CA LEU A 46 7.79 29.19 -4.34
C LEU A 46 6.84 29.93 -3.41
N LEU A 47 7.28 31.09 -2.88
CA LEU A 47 6.42 31.95 -2.07
C LEU A 47 5.23 32.50 -2.87
N ALA A 48 5.43 32.86 -4.14
CA ALA A 48 4.34 33.29 -5.01
C ALA A 48 3.33 32.16 -5.25
N VAL A 49 3.78 30.90 -5.42
CA VAL A 49 2.90 29.74 -5.60
C VAL A 49 2.14 29.42 -4.32
N GLU A 50 2.84 29.33 -3.19
CA GLU A 50 2.26 29.01 -1.88
C GLU A 50 1.18 30.01 -1.46
N ASN A 51 1.42 31.30 -1.74
CA ASN A 51 0.48 32.38 -1.41
C ASN A 51 -0.52 32.68 -2.55
N ARG A 52 -0.62 31.80 -3.56
CA ARG A 52 -1.58 31.89 -4.66
C ARG A 52 -1.53 33.24 -5.39
N GLN A 53 -0.32 33.69 -5.74
CA GLN A 53 -0.06 34.92 -6.47
C GLN A 53 0.29 34.61 -7.94
N PRO A 54 -0.70 34.32 -8.80
CA PRO A 54 -0.47 33.88 -10.17
C PRO A 54 0.16 34.95 -11.06
N HIS A 55 -0.11 36.23 -10.78
CA HIS A 55 0.42 37.36 -11.56
C HIS A 55 1.91 37.55 -11.31
N VAL A 56 2.35 37.47 -10.04
CA VAL A 56 3.77 37.46 -9.67
C VAL A 56 4.46 36.23 -10.27
N TYR A 57 3.84 35.05 -10.16
CA TYR A 57 4.39 33.81 -10.72
C TYR A 57 4.59 33.90 -12.25
N ARG A 58 3.57 34.39 -12.97
CA ARG A 58 3.63 34.56 -14.43
C ARG A 58 4.70 35.58 -14.84
N PHE A 59 4.77 36.72 -14.14
CA PHE A 59 5.80 37.73 -14.35
C PHE A 59 7.21 37.17 -14.13
N LEU A 60 7.41 36.41 -13.05
CA LEU A 60 8.68 35.75 -12.75
C LEU A 60 9.05 34.74 -13.84
N LEU A 61 8.11 33.90 -14.30
CA LEU A 61 8.36 32.96 -15.40
C LEU A 61 8.78 33.64 -16.71
N GLU A 62 8.15 34.77 -17.06
CA GLU A 62 8.43 35.49 -18.30
C GLU A 62 9.80 36.21 -18.28
N LYS A 63 10.21 36.70 -17.10
CA LYS A 63 11.48 37.42 -16.90
C LYS A 63 12.68 36.49 -16.63
N ILE A 64 12.48 35.29 -16.09
CA ILE A 64 13.54 34.39 -15.58
C ILE A 64 14.06 33.41 -16.64
N THR A 65 13.67 33.54 -17.91
CA THR A 65 14.00 32.65 -19.04
C THR A 65 15.51 32.42 -19.32
N ILE A 66 16.46 32.90 -18.50
CA ILE A 66 17.91 32.69 -18.70
C ILE A 66 18.67 32.21 -17.43
N LYS A 67 18.02 31.76 -16.36
CA LYS A 67 18.75 31.00 -15.32
C LYS A 67 17.95 29.80 -14.84
N GLU A 68 18.21 28.66 -15.46
CA GLU A 68 17.89 27.31 -14.95
C GLU A 68 18.35 27.12 -13.49
N ASP A 69 19.27 27.96 -13.00
CA ASP A 69 19.84 27.94 -11.65
C ASP A 69 18.92 28.55 -10.55
N ILE A 70 17.92 29.37 -10.90
CA ILE A 70 17.01 30.01 -9.92
C ILE A 70 15.89 29.04 -9.48
N PHE A 71 15.57 28.06 -10.34
CA PHE A 71 14.81 26.87 -9.97
C PHE A 71 15.72 25.87 -9.26
N ARG A 72 16.40 26.31 -8.19
CA ARG A 72 17.31 25.46 -7.42
C ARG A 72 16.59 24.24 -6.80
N LYS A 73 15.26 24.23 -6.82
CA LYS A 73 14.39 23.07 -6.59
C LYS A 73 13.24 23.10 -7.59
N THR A 74 13.10 22.04 -8.37
CA THR A 74 11.94 21.77 -9.21
C THR A 74 10.72 21.43 -8.34
N ALA A 75 9.51 21.47 -8.92
CA ALA A 75 8.30 21.00 -8.23
C ALA A 75 8.44 19.55 -7.71
N ARG A 76 9.21 18.71 -8.43
CA ARG A 76 9.54 17.35 -8.02
C ARG A 76 10.40 17.33 -6.76
N ASP A 77 11.41 18.19 -6.68
CA ASP A 77 12.29 18.28 -5.50
C ASP A 77 11.52 18.72 -4.26
N ILE A 78 10.59 19.68 -4.41
CA ILE A 78 9.73 20.16 -3.32
C ILE A 78 8.78 19.05 -2.85
N PHE A 79 8.19 18.31 -3.80
CA PHE A 79 7.32 17.17 -3.48
C PHE A 79 8.08 16.09 -2.72
N SER A 80 9.26 15.69 -3.23
CA SER A 80 10.14 14.68 -2.64
C SER A 80 10.55 15.06 -1.22
N GLU A 81 11.03 16.30 -1.01
CA GLU A 81 11.39 16.76 0.34
C GLU A 81 10.21 16.80 1.29
N SER A 82 9.03 17.26 0.83
CA SER A 82 7.83 17.35 1.67
C SER A 82 7.26 15.97 2.04
N HIS A 83 7.42 14.96 1.17
CA HIS A 83 6.88 13.61 1.38
C HIS A 83 7.90 12.58 1.87
N LYS A 84 9.17 12.98 2.05
CA LYS A 84 10.24 12.09 2.53
C LYS A 84 9.87 11.34 3.82
N GLY A 85 9.21 12.02 4.77
CA GLY A 85 8.75 11.40 6.02
C GLY A 85 7.65 10.35 5.81
N LEU A 86 6.75 10.57 4.86
CA LEU A 86 5.70 9.62 4.48
C LEU A 86 6.29 8.38 3.80
N ILE A 87 7.25 8.56 2.91
CA ILE A 87 7.96 7.46 2.23
C ILE A 87 8.70 6.59 3.26
N GLN A 88 9.42 7.20 4.20
CA GLN A 88 10.09 6.45 5.28
C GLN A 88 9.10 5.70 6.18
N SER A 89 7.96 6.31 6.48
CA SER A 89 6.91 5.67 7.29
C SER A 89 6.25 4.52 6.54
N GLY A 90 5.99 4.71 5.25
CA GLY A 90 5.44 3.71 4.34
C GLY A 90 6.37 2.52 4.15
N ASP A 91 7.67 2.76 3.97
CA ASP A 91 8.70 1.71 3.90
C ASP A 91 8.72 0.87 5.19
N LYS A 92 8.84 1.53 6.35
CA LYS A 92 8.81 0.84 7.65
C LYS A 92 7.53 0.03 7.84
N TRP A 93 6.39 0.60 7.48
CA TRP A 93 5.09 -0.06 7.61
C TRP A 93 4.98 -1.26 6.66
N LEU A 94 5.32 -1.12 5.38
CA LEU A 94 5.28 -2.19 4.39
C LEU A 94 6.25 -3.32 4.75
N THR A 95 7.47 -2.98 5.18
CA THR A 95 8.47 -3.95 5.61
C THR A 95 8.01 -4.76 6.82
N SER A 96 7.48 -4.08 7.85
CA SER A 96 7.03 -4.76 9.08
C SER A 96 5.79 -5.61 8.83
N THR A 97 4.83 -5.08 8.07
CA THR A 97 3.59 -5.74 7.69
C THR A 97 3.87 -6.97 6.81
N SER A 98 4.69 -6.81 5.76
CA SER A 98 5.02 -7.90 4.84
C SER A 98 5.80 -9.03 5.53
N LYS A 99 6.73 -8.71 6.45
CA LYS A 99 7.41 -9.74 7.26
C LYS A 99 6.41 -10.55 8.09
N SER A 100 5.53 -9.87 8.81
CA SER A 100 4.54 -10.52 9.68
C SER A 100 3.60 -11.43 8.89
N TRP A 101 3.03 -10.94 7.79
CA TRP A 101 2.13 -11.73 6.96
C TRP A 101 2.84 -12.83 6.16
N SER A 102 4.10 -12.62 5.75
CA SER A 102 4.90 -13.67 5.12
C SER A 102 5.13 -14.86 6.06
N ILE A 103 5.36 -14.60 7.35
CA ILE A 103 5.47 -15.67 8.36
C ILE A 103 4.14 -16.44 8.49
N VAL A 104 3.01 -15.73 8.57
CA VAL A 104 1.67 -16.37 8.62
C VAL A 104 1.41 -17.21 7.38
N ALA A 105 1.71 -16.68 6.18
CA ALA A 105 1.57 -17.40 4.93
C ALA A 105 2.50 -18.62 4.85
N ALA A 106 3.74 -18.52 5.34
CA ALA A 106 4.65 -19.66 5.39
C ALA A 106 4.13 -20.76 6.31
N LEU A 107 3.60 -20.40 7.49
CA LEU A 107 2.98 -21.35 8.43
C LEU A 107 1.79 -22.08 7.79
N ILE A 108 0.89 -21.35 7.13
CA ILE A 108 -0.25 -21.96 6.43
C ILE A 108 0.24 -22.86 5.30
N ALA A 109 1.25 -22.46 4.53
CA ALA A 109 1.84 -23.28 3.47
C ALA A 109 2.40 -24.59 4.04
N THR A 110 3.10 -24.54 5.17
CA THR A 110 3.63 -25.74 5.84
C THR A 110 2.51 -26.68 6.29
N VAL A 111 1.46 -26.15 6.93
CA VAL A 111 0.31 -26.96 7.36
C VAL A 111 -0.41 -27.55 6.16
N ALA A 112 -0.70 -26.75 5.13
CA ALA A 112 -1.39 -27.20 3.91
C ALA A 112 -0.58 -28.25 3.14
N PHE A 113 0.75 -28.08 3.06
CA PHE A 113 1.67 -29.05 2.47
C PHE A 113 1.61 -30.38 3.23
N SER A 114 1.73 -30.32 4.56
CA SER A 114 1.63 -31.51 5.42
C SER A 114 0.30 -32.23 5.20
N THR A 115 -0.84 -31.52 5.28
CA THR A 115 -2.17 -32.12 5.06
C THR A 115 -2.35 -32.72 3.67
N SER A 116 -1.70 -32.15 2.64
CA SER A 116 -1.80 -32.68 1.27
C SER A 116 -1.10 -34.03 1.10
N ILE A 117 -0.06 -34.30 1.91
CA ILE A 117 0.67 -35.57 1.89
C ILE A 117 0.20 -36.56 2.97
N THR A 118 -0.40 -36.07 4.07
CA THR A 118 -0.94 -36.88 5.18
C THR A 118 -2.47 -36.84 5.23
N PHE A 119 -3.11 -37.19 4.12
CA PHE A 119 -4.57 -37.17 4.00
C PHE A 119 -5.27 -38.20 4.92
N PRO A 120 -6.49 -37.90 5.40
CA PRO A 120 -7.19 -38.76 6.35
C PRO A 120 -7.49 -40.14 5.76
N GLY A 121 -7.38 -41.17 6.61
CA GLY A 121 -7.65 -42.57 6.24
C GLY A 121 -6.53 -43.30 5.52
N GLY A 122 -5.48 -42.60 5.06
CA GLY A 122 -4.33 -43.22 4.40
C GLY A 122 -4.66 -43.88 3.05
N PHE A 123 -3.71 -44.66 2.53
CA PHE A 123 -3.80 -45.30 1.23
C PHE A 123 -4.06 -46.81 1.36
N LYS A 124 -5.00 -47.35 0.59
CA LYS A 124 -5.25 -48.80 0.50
C LYS A 124 -4.52 -49.37 -0.70
N GLU A 125 -3.41 -50.08 -0.45
CA GLU A 125 -2.59 -50.70 -1.50
C GLU A 125 -3.37 -51.71 -2.35
N GLU A 126 -4.27 -52.49 -1.74
CA GLU A 126 -5.07 -53.50 -2.44
C GLU A 126 -5.95 -52.93 -3.56
N ILE A 127 -6.47 -51.71 -3.37
CA ILE A 127 -7.41 -51.04 -4.28
C ILE A 127 -6.70 -49.92 -5.06
N ASN A 128 -5.42 -49.68 -4.79
CA ASN A 128 -4.60 -48.57 -5.32
C ASN A 128 -5.30 -47.20 -5.22
N LYS A 129 -5.99 -46.93 -4.10
CA LYS A 129 -6.75 -45.69 -3.88
C LYS A 129 -6.70 -45.21 -2.41
N PRO A 130 -6.83 -43.89 -2.17
CA PRO A 130 -7.07 -43.37 -0.83
C PRO A 130 -8.31 -44.02 -0.19
N THR A 131 -8.25 -44.27 1.13
CA THR A 131 -9.32 -44.94 1.88
C THR A 131 -10.69 -44.28 1.72
N PHE A 132 -10.73 -42.95 1.64
CA PHE A 132 -11.96 -42.16 1.51
C PHE A 132 -12.16 -41.59 0.10
N ALA A 133 -11.52 -42.14 -0.94
CA ALA A 133 -11.56 -41.58 -2.30
C ALA A 133 -12.97 -41.38 -2.90
N ASN A 134 -13.97 -42.15 -2.44
CA ASN A 134 -15.35 -42.05 -2.92
C ASN A 134 -16.22 -41.11 -2.05
N GLU A 135 -15.70 -40.61 -0.93
CA GLU A 135 -16.44 -39.74 -0.03
C GLU A 135 -16.38 -38.28 -0.51
N PRO A 136 -17.51 -37.56 -0.59
CA PRO A 136 -17.52 -36.18 -1.07
C PRO A 136 -16.68 -35.25 -0.17
N ALA A 137 -16.65 -35.51 1.13
CA ALA A 137 -15.80 -34.77 2.08
C ALA A 137 -14.30 -34.95 1.78
N PHE A 138 -13.88 -36.08 1.21
CA PHE A 138 -12.48 -36.30 0.84
C PHE A 138 -12.10 -35.48 -0.40
N ASN A 139 -13.02 -35.37 -1.38
CA ASN A 139 -12.80 -34.55 -2.56
C ASN A 139 -12.71 -33.06 -2.21
N ILE A 140 -13.61 -32.57 -1.34
CA ILE A 140 -13.59 -31.19 -0.84
C ILE A 140 -12.28 -30.94 -0.08
N PHE A 141 -11.90 -31.85 0.82
CA PHE A 141 -10.64 -31.78 1.54
C PHE A 141 -9.45 -31.65 0.58
N THR A 142 -9.34 -32.54 -0.40
CA THR A 142 -8.18 -32.60 -1.31
C THR A 142 -8.04 -31.31 -2.13
N ILE A 143 -9.14 -30.81 -2.70
CA ILE A 143 -9.14 -29.57 -3.49
C ILE A 143 -8.81 -28.37 -2.61
N ALA A 144 -9.46 -28.26 -1.44
CA ALA A 144 -9.25 -27.13 -0.53
C ALA A 144 -7.83 -27.08 0.04
N SER A 145 -7.24 -28.24 0.36
CA SER A 145 -5.85 -28.36 0.84
C SER A 145 -4.84 -27.89 -0.22
N PHE A 146 -5.07 -28.28 -1.47
CA PHE A 146 -4.23 -27.88 -2.59
C PHE A 146 -4.34 -26.38 -2.87
N LEU A 147 -5.56 -25.82 -2.89
CA LEU A 147 -5.78 -24.39 -3.05
C LEU A 147 -5.13 -23.59 -1.92
N ALA A 148 -5.30 -24.05 -0.67
CA ALA A 148 -4.66 -23.43 0.49
C ALA A 148 -3.15 -23.33 0.29
N LEU A 149 -2.49 -24.43 -0.13
CA LEU A 149 -1.06 -24.46 -0.40
C LEU A 149 -0.65 -23.49 -1.50
N CYS A 150 -1.30 -23.56 -2.67
CA CYS A 150 -0.98 -22.70 -3.82
C CYS A 150 -1.08 -21.22 -3.46
N PHE A 151 -2.21 -20.79 -2.89
CA PHE A 151 -2.42 -19.40 -2.54
C PHE A 151 -1.50 -18.92 -1.42
N SER A 152 -1.15 -19.79 -0.46
CA SER A 152 -0.22 -19.43 0.59
C SER A 152 1.19 -19.20 0.05
N VAL A 153 1.65 -20.05 -0.87
CA VAL A 153 2.96 -19.87 -1.54
C VAL A 153 2.96 -18.60 -2.38
N THR A 154 1.89 -18.34 -3.16
CA THR A 154 1.76 -17.08 -3.91
C THR A 154 1.84 -15.86 -2.97
N SER A 155 1.16 -15.91 -1.84
CA SER A 155 1.20 -14.84 -0.83
C SER A 155 2.61 -14.60 -0.29
N VAL A 156 3.34 -15.68 0.05
CA VAL A 156 4.76 -15.59 0.46
C VAL A 156 5.61 -14.91 -0.61
N VAL A 157 5.46 -15.31 -1.88
CA VAL A 157 6.21 -14.71 -2.99
C VAL A 157 5.90 -13.21 -3.13
N MET A 158 4.63 -12.81 -2.98
CA MET A 158 4.24 -11.40 -3.08
C MET A 158 4.79 -10.57 -1.92
N PHE A 159 4.74 -11.06 -0.68
CA PHE A 159 5.34 -10.35 0.46
C PHE A 159 6.85 -10.29 0.35
N LEU A 160 7.50 -11.35 -0.16
CA LEU A 160 8.93 -11.32 -0.46
C LEU A 160 9.25 -10.29 -1.55
N ALA A 161 8.40 -10.16 -2.59
CA ALA A 161 8.56 -9.15 -3.63
C ALA A 161 8.39 -7.70 -3.13
N ILE A 162 7.69 -7.50 -2.02
CA ILE A 162 7.65 -6.21 -1.32
C ILE A 162 8.96 -6.00 -0.55
N LEU A 163 9.42 -6.99 0.21
CA LEU A 163 10.65 -6.91 0.99
C LEU A 163 11.92 -6.71 0.15
N THR A 164 11.92 -7.16 -1.10
CA THR A 164 13.04 -6.97 -2.04
C THR A 164 12.88 -5.72 -2.92
N SER A 165 11.79 -4.96 -2.77
CA SER A 165 11.55 -3.75 -3.54
C SER A 165 12.48 -2.61 -3.12
N ARG A 166 12.70 -1.65 -4.02
CA ARG A 166 13.63 -0.52 -3.83
C ARG A 166 13.01 0.66 -3.05
N TYR A 167 11.71 0.62 -2.79
CA TYR A 167 10.96 1.65 -2.05
C TYR A 167 11.19 3.09 -2.56
N GLN A 168 11.21 3.27 -3.88
CA GLN A 168 11.30 4.61 -4.48
C GLN A 168 9.94 5.30 -4.47
N GLU A 169 9.91 6.64 -4.50
CA GLU A 169 8.66 7.43 -4.44
C GLU A 169 7.64 7.04 -5.51
N GLU A 170 8.11 6.65 -6.70
CA GLU A 170 7.28 6.22 -7.82
C GLU A 170 6.62 4.85 -7.57
N ASP A 171 7.30 3.96 -6.82
CA ASP A 171 6.82 2.61 -6.51
C ASP A 171 5.63 2.64 -5.54
N PHE A 172 5.59 3.62 -4.63
CA PHE A 172 4.50 3.82 -3.67
C PHE A 172 3.17 4.18 -4.34
N ARG A 173 3.20 4.67 -5.58
CA ARG A 173 1.98 5.02 -6.31
C ARG A 173 1.24 3.81 -6.86
N LYS A 174 1.96 2.77 -7.31
CA LYS A 174 1.35 1.64 -8.03
C LYS A 174 1.93 0.29 -7.66
N ASP A 175 3.24 0.12 -7.80
CA ASP A 175 3.89 -1.19 -7.70
C ASP A 175 3.73 -1.80 -6.30
N LEU A 176 4.08 -1.06 -5.24
CA LEU A 176 4.00 -1.53 -3.86
C LEU A 176 2.56 -1.81 -3.40
N PRO A 177 1.58 -0.91 -3.61
CA PRO A 177 0.17 -1.20 -3.28
C PRO A 177 -0.38 -2.42 -4.00
N ILE A 178 -0.06 -2.62 -5.29
CA ILE A 178 -0.54 -3.79 -6.05
C ILE A 178 0.06 -5.07 -5.49
N LYS A 179 1.37 -5.09 -5.20
CA LYS A 179 2.02 -6.27 -4.60
C LYS A 179 1.39 -6.62 -3.26
N LEU A 180 1.14 -5.62 -2.42
CA LEU A 180 0.47 -5.79 -1.12
C LEU A 180 -0.96 -6.34 -1.29
N LEU A 181 -1.72 -5.80 -2.24
CA LEU A 181 -3.09 -6.20 -2.54
C LEU A 181 -3.16 -7.68 -2.95
N VAL A 182 -2.31 -8.09 -3.90
CA VAL A 182 -2.25 -9.47 -4.37
C VAL A 182 -1.77 -10.41 -3.25
N GLY A 183 -0.78 -9.98 -2.46
CA GLY A 183 -0.27 -10.76 -1.32
C GLY A 183 -1.33 -11.02 -0.25
N LEU A 184 -2.09 -10.00 0.13
CA LEU A 184 -3.14 -10.15 1.14
C LEU A 184 -4.37 -10.90 0.62
N THR A 185 -4.82 -10.64 -0.62
CA THR A 185 -5.98 -11.36 -1.20
C THR A 185 -5.72 -12.86 -1.30
N THR A 186 -4.55 -13.26 -1.78
CA THR A 186 -4.14 -14.67 -1.84
C THR A 186 -3.99 -15.27 -0.43
N LEU A 187 -3.50 -14.52 0.56
CA LEU A 187 -3.47 -14.98 1.96
C LEU A 187 -4.87 -15.29 2.50
N PHE A 188 -5.83 -14.39 2.31
CA PHE A 188 -7.20 -14.58 2.80
C PHE A 188 -7.90 -15.77 2.14
N VAL A 189 -7.70 -15.95 0.83
CA VAL A 189 -8.20 -17.14 0.12
C VAL A 189 -7.56 -18.41 0.67
N SER A 190 -6.27 -18.38 1.01
CA SER A 190 -5.59 -19.51 1.64
C SER A 190 -6.17 -19.84 3.02
N ILE A 191 -6.37 -18.85 3.89
CA ILE A 191 -6.98 -19.03 5.23
C ILE A 191 -8.38 -19.67 5.11
N ALA A 192 -9.22 -19.17 4.21
CA ALA A 192 -10.55 -19.73 3.98
C ALA A 192 -10.47 -21.18 3.48
N SER A 193 -9.56 -21.47 2.54
CA SER A 193 -9.35 -22.82 2.00
C SER A 193 -8.84 -23.79 3.06
N THR A 194 -7.92 -23.36 3.93
CA THR A 194 -7.45 -24.17 5.07
C THR A 194 -8.58 -24.48 6.04
N MET A 195 -9.47 -23.53 6.33
CA MET A 195 -10.62 -23.77 7.21
C MET A 195 -11.57 -24.81 6.61
N VAL A 196 -11.86 -24.73 5.31
CA VAL A 196 -12.66 -25.72 4.58
C VAL A 196 -11.99 -27.10 4.61
N SER A 197 -10.69 -27.16 4.32
CA SER A 197 -9.90 -28.40 4.40
C SER A 197 -9.98 -29.01 5.80
N PHE A 198 -9.75 -28.22 6.84
CA PHE A 198 -9.81 -28.68 8.23
C PHE A 198 -11.18 -29.24 8.59
N CYS A 199 -12.27 -28.51 8.31
CA CYS A 199 -13.63 -28.98 8.60
C CYS A 199 -13.96 -30.28 7.86
N SER A 200 -13.54 -30.38 6.59
CA SER A 200 -13.78 -31.56 5.75
C SER A 200 -12.95 -32.77 6.19
N SER A 201 -11.73 -32.57 6.67
CA SER A 201 -10.89 -33.64 7.24
C SER A 201 -11.42 -34.11 8.60
N HIS A 202 -11.74 -33.17 9.48
CA HIS A 202 -12.20 -33.45 10.83
C HIS A 202 -13.57 -34.15 10.85
N TYR A 203 -14.36 -34.02 9.78
CA TYR A 203 -15.57 -34.83 9.55
C TYR A 203 -15.32 -36.34 9.67
N PHE A 204 -14.17 -36.84 9.19
CA PHE A 204 -13.84 -38.27 9.23
C PHE A 204 -13.43 -38.77 10.63
N VAL A 205 -13.01 -37.87 11.52
CA VAL A 205 -12.59 -38.19 12.89
C VAL A 205 -13.79 -38.18 13.85
N LEU A 206 -14.86 -37.48 13.50
CA LEU A 206 -15.95 -37.18 14.40
C LEU A 206 -16.93 -38.34 14.59
N THR A 207 -17.12 -38.77 15.84
CA THR A 207 -18.16 -39.75 16.23
C THR A 207 -19.55 -39.11 16.18
N ASP A 208 -20.61 -39.91 15.97
CA ASP A 208 -21.98 -39.41 15.79
C ASP A 208 -22.48 -38.56 16.97
N ASP A 209 -22.13 -38.91 18.20
CA ASP A 209 -22.51 -38.13 19.39
C ASP A 209 -21.84 -36.74 19.45
N LEU A 210 -20.67 -36.59 18.82
CA LEU A 210 -19.90 -35.35 18.79
C LEU A 210 -20.29 -34.45 17.62
N LYS A 211 -20.93 -34.99 16.57
CA LYS A 211 -21.39 -34.22 15.39
C LYS A 211 -22.34 -33.10 15.77
N HIS A 212 -23.25 -33.34 16.71
CA HIS A 212 -24.22 -32.32 17.13
C HIS A 212 -23.56 -31.07 17.73
N PHE A 213 -22.41 -31.22 18.42
CA PHE A 213 -21.67 -30.10 18.99
C PHE A 213 -20.67 -29.48 18.01
N ALA A 214 -20.10 -30.26 17.09
CA ALA A 214 -19.10 -29.75 16.15
C ALA A 214 -19.70 -28.93 14.99
N PHE A 215 -20.88 -29.28 14.47
CA PHE A 215 -21.48 -28.53 13.36
C PHE A 215 -21.75 -27.05 13.70
N PRO A 216 -22.33 -26.71 14.87
CA PRO A 216 -22.47 -25.31 15.30
C PRO A 216 -21.11 -24.62 15.46
N ALA A 217 -20.10 -25.32 15.98
CA ALA A 217 -18.75 -24.77 16.14
C ALA A 217 -18.11 -24.46 14.78
N TYR A 218 -18.24 -25.34 13.78
CA TYR A 218 -17.76 -25.08 12.41
C TYR A 218 -18.51 -23.93 11.74
N ALA A 219 -19.83 -23.86 11.89
CA ALA A 219 -20.61 -22.76 11.35
C ALA A 219 -20.14 -21.43 11.95
N PHE A 220 -19.86 -21.40 13.25
CA PHE A 220 -19.33 -20.23 13.94
C PHE A 220 -17.92 -19.86 13.48
N THR A 221 -16.98 -20.81 13.39
CA THR A 221 -15.61 -20.52 12.94
C THR A 221 -15.56 -20.07 11.48
N CYS A 222 -16.35 -20.69 10.60
CA CYS A 222 -16.49 -20.28 9.21
C CYS A 222 -17.12 -18.89 9.09
N LEU A 223 -18.16 -18.58 9.89
CA LEU A 223 -18.80 -17.27 9.91
C LEU A 223 -17.84 -16.18 10.40
N LEU A 224 -17.04 -16.46 11.43
CA LEU A 224 -16.00 -15.54 11.90
C LEU A 224 -14.97 -15.24 10.82
N VAL A 225 -14.48 -16.26 10.11
CA VAL A 225 -13.49 -16.08 9.03
C VAL A 225 -14.08 -15.30 7.86
N THR A 226 -15.32 -15.62 7.43
CA THR A 226 -15.98 -14.89 6.33
C THR A 226 -16.34 -13.46 6.71
N PHE A 227 -16.78 -13.23 7.95
CA PHE A 227 -17.02 -11.88 8.47
C PHE A 227 -15.72 -11.08 8.50
N PHE A 228 -14.61 -11.69 8.95
CA PHE A 228 -13.32 -11.01 8.99
C PHE A 228 -12.80 -10.65 7.60
N THR A 229 -12.90 -11.55 6.61
CA THR A 229 -12.51 -11.24 5.23
C THR A 229 -13.42 -10.17 4.61
N MET A 230 -14.71 -10.19 4.91
CA MET A 230 -15.67 -9.20 4.43
C MET A 230 -15.48 -7.83 5.10
N ALA A 231 -15.14 -7.78 6.39
CA ALA A 231 -14.84 -6.54 7.11
C ALA A 231 -13.56 -5.85 6.63
N GLN A 232 -12.63 -6.59 6.03
CA GLN A 232 -11.43 -6.00 5.42
C GLN A 232 -11.71 -5.38 4.04
N PHE A 233 -12.80 -5.76 3.38
CA PHE A 233 -13.16 -5.32 2.02
C PHE A 233 -13.23 -3.79 1.81
N PRO A 234 -13.75 -2.96 2.74
CA PRO A 234 -13.78 -1.51 2.58
C PRO A 234 -12.38 -0.91 2.46
N TYR A 235 -11.40 -1.45 3.19
CA TYR A 235 -10.00 -1.01 3.11
C TYR A 235 -9.38 -1.32 1.73
N TYR A 236 -9.69 -2.49 1.16
CA TYR A 236 -9.30 -2.83 -0.22
C TYR A 236 -9.95 -1.88 -1.22
N PHE A 237 -11.23 -1.58 -1.04
CA PHE A 237 -11.95 -0.66 -1.90
C PHE A 237 -11.35 0.74 -1.85
N ASP A 238 -11.05 1.26 -0.66
CA ASP A 238 -10.41 2.57 -0.50
C ASP A 238 -9.03 2.63 -1.15
N LEU A 239 -8.23 1.56 -0.99
CA LEU A 239 -6.90 1.49 -1.62
C LEU A 239 -7.00 1.46 -3.15
N ILE A 240 -7.95 0.67 -3.70
CA ILE A 240 -8.21 0.59 -5.13
C ILE A 240 -8.85 1.89 -5.66
N TRP A 241 -9.73 2.51 -4.89
CA TRP A 241 -10.39 3.77 -5.26
C TRP A 241 -9.37 4.91 -5.34
N SER A 242 -8.46 5.01 -4.36
CA SER A 242 -7.36 5.98 -4.38
C SER A 242 -6.45 5.81 -5.61
N TYR A 243 -6.28 4.58 -6.09
CA TYR A 243 -5.55 4.26 -7.31
C TYR A 243 -6.24 4.76 -8.59
N PHE A 244 -7.58 4.79 -8.62
CA PHE A 244 -8.36 5.20 -9.80
C PHE A 244 -8.78 6.66 -9.80
N THR A 245 -8.84 7.33 -8.64
CA THR A 245 -9.14 8.76 -8.59
C THR A 245 -8.04 9.57 -9.29
N LYS A 246 -8.35 10.09 -10.48
CA LYS A 246 -7.51 11.10 -11.14
C LYS A 246 -7.42 12.32 -10.21
N MET A 247 -6.20 12.85 -10.01
CA MET A 247 -6.02 14.11 -9.30
C MET A 247 -6.93 15.17 -9.92
N PRO A 248 -7.66 15.96 -9.12
CA PRO A 248 -8.49 17.03 -9.63
C PRO A 248 -7.59 17.96 -10.48
N GLN A 249 -8.00 18.15 -11.74
CA GLN A 249 -7.35 19.12 -12.61
C GLN A 249 -7.55 20.50 -11.98
N PRO A 250 -6.52 21.34 -11.90
CA PRO A 250 -6.69 22.70 -11.40
C PRO A 250 -7.74 23.41 -12.27
N SER A 251 -8.80 23.93 -11.64
CA SER A 251 -9.71 24.84 -12.33
C SER A 251 -8.93 26.13 -12.58
N TYR A 252 -8.52 26.34 -13.82
CA TYR A 252 -7.98 27.61 -14.30
C TYR A 252 -9.09 28.65 -14.39
#